data_AF-A0AAX2TLG4-F1
#
_entry.id   AF-A0AAX2TLG4-F1
#
_cell.length_a   1.000
_cell.length_b   1.000
_cell.length_c   1.000
_cell.angle_alpha   90.00
_cell.angle_beta   90.00
_cell.angle_gamma   90.00
#
_symmetry.space_group_name_H-M   'P 1'
#
loop_
_entity.id
_entity.type
_entity.pdbx_description
1 polymer ?
#
loop_
_entity_poly.entity_id
_entity_poly.type
_entity_poly.pdbx_seq_one_letter_code
_entity_poly.pdbx_strand_id
1 'polypeptide(L)'
;ETIWSKLLTNMSMSVLCLLTGLTARGVRDDPDMQEVIPRLLDEANAVATRYIPGVKRVTRSGPAPDHKPSILQDYELGRAMEIDVLVRAPAAFARAADIPTPMLDLMAALAIQKARDKGLYQG
;
A
#
# COMPACT_ATOMS: atom_id res chain seq x y z
N GLU A 1 -16.90 -5.08 -5.14
CA GLU A 1 -15.59 -5.44 -5.75
C GLU A 1 -14.61 -4.26 -5.79
N THR A 2 -14.99 -3.11 -6.36
CA THR A 2 -14.09 -1.95 -6.60
C THR A 2 -13.44 -1.36 -5.34
N ILE A 3 -14.15 -1.31 -4.20
CA ILE A 3 -13.62 -0.74 -2.96
C ILE A 3 -12.43 -1.55 -2.44
N TRP A 4 -12.52 -2.89 -2.46
CA TRP A 4 -11.47 -3.76 -1.96
C TRP A 4 -10.27 -3.83 -2.89
N SER A 5 -10.48 -3.85 -4.21
CA SER A 5 -9.38 -3.73 -5.17
C SER A 5 -8.62 -2.41 -5.03
N LYS A 6 -9.33 -1.30 -4.74
CA LYS A 6 -8.73 0.01 -4.46
C LYS A 6 -7.98 0.02 -3.12
N LEU A 7 -8.60 -0.53 -2.07
CA LEU A 7 -7.99 -0.65 -0.75
C LEU A 7 -6.71 -1.49 -0.82
N LEU A 8 -6.74 -2.69 -1.42
CA LEU A 8 -5.59 -3.56 -1.68
C LEU A 8 -4.45 -2.83 -2.42
N THR A 9 -4.79 -1.99 -3.39
CA THR A 9 -3.81 -1.20 -4.14
C THR A 9 -3.13 -0.17 -3.27
N ASN A 10 -3.90 0.50 -2.42
CA ASN A 10 -3.38 1.52 -1.52
C ASN A 10 -2.56 0.91 -0.38
N MET A 11 -2.96 -0.27 0.10
CA MET A 11 -2.26 -1.04 1.14
C MET A 11 -0.86 -1.49 0.74
N SER A 12 -0.63 -1.76 -0.55
CA SER A 12 0.59 -2.39 -1.05
C SER A 12 1.37 -1.42 -1.94
N MET A 13 1.06 -1.40 -3.22
CA MET A 13 1.86 -0.70 -4.24
C MET A 13 1.94 0.81 -4.02
N SER A 14 0.83 1.48 -3.62
CA SER A 14 0.85 2.93 -3.46
C SER A 14 1.77 3.38 -2.31
N VAL A 15 1.76 2.64 -1.19
CA VAL A 15 2.65 2.92 -0.06
C VAL A 15 4.09 2.56 -0.40
N LEU A 16 4.33 1.50 -1.19
CA LEU A 16 5.68 1.18 -1.65
C LEU A 16 6.24 2.30 -2.54
N CYS A 17 5.42 2.85 -3.44
CA CYS A 17 5.79 4.03 -4.23
C CYS A 17 6.05 5.25 -3.33
N LEU A 18 5.24 5.49 -2.29
CA LEU A 18 5.49 6.56 -1.32
C LEU A 18 6.86 6.43 -0.66
N LEU A 19 7.25 5.22 -0.27
CA LEU A 19 8.51 4.97 0.42
C LEU A 19 9.73 5.11 -0.51
N THR A 20 9.62 4.62 -1.75
CA THR A 20 10.73 4.61 -2.72
C THR A 20 10.82 5.87 -3.59
N GLY A 21 9.73 6.62 -3.76
CA GLY A 21 9.63 7.74 -4.69
C GLY A 21 9.46 7.34 -6.16
N LEU A 22 9.34 6.03 -6.45
CA LEU A 22 9.24 5.49 -7.81
C LEU A 22 7.78 5.49 -8.33
N THR A 23 7.62 5.37 -9.65
CA THR A 23 6.31 5.09 -10.27
C THR A 23 5.90 3.65 -10.00
N ALA A 24 4.61 3.32 -10.23
CA ALA A 24 4.15 1.93 -10.10
C ALA A 24 4.83 0.96 -11.08
N ARG A 25 5.32 1.48 -12.21
CA ARG A 25 6.21 0.76 -13.14
C ARG A 25 7.61 0.66 -12.56
N GLY A 26 8.20 1.76 -12.10
CA GLY A 26 9.53 1.77 -11.49
C GLY A 26 9.66 0.75 -10.37
N VAL A 27 8.72 0.72 -9.43
CA VAL A 27 8.70 -0.28 -8.34
C VAL A 27 8.62 -1.71 -8.87
N ARG A 28 7.87 -1.96 -9.94
CA ARG A 28 7.65 -3.32 -10.46
C ARG A 28 8.84 -3.84 -11.25
N ASP A 29 9.51 -2.94 -11.95
CA ASP A 29 10.64 -3.25 -12.81
C ASP A 29 11.97 -3.23 -12.03
N ASP A 30 11.96 -2.78 -10.76
CA ASP A 30 13.09 -2.77 -9.85
C ASP A 30 13.47 -4.20 -9.40
N PRO A 31 14.70 -4.69 -9.69
CA PRO A 31 15.17 -5.99 -9.26
C PRO A 31 15.09 -6.22 -7.75
N ASP A 32 15.33 -5.19 -6.94
CA ASP A 32 15.33 -5.29 -5.48
C ASP A 32 13.91 -5.44 -4.90
N MET A 33 12.88 -5.14 -5.71
CA MET A 33 11.47 -5.25 -5.33
C MET A 33 10.83 -6.57 -5.77
N GLN A 34 11.51 -7.40 -6.57
CA GLN A 34 10.95 -8.62 -7.16
C GLN A 34 10.43 -9.61 -6.11
N GLU A 35 11.13 -9.76 -4.99
CA GLU A 35 10.69 -10.62 -3.88
C GLU A 35 9.75 -9.91 -2.89
N VAL A 36 9.82 -8.58 -2.81
CA VAL A 36 9.04 -7.78 -1.86
C VAL A 36 7.58 -7.72 -2.28
N ILE A 37 7.33 -7.49 -3.57
CA ILE A 37 5.97 -7.31 -4.11
C ILE A 37 5.08 -8.54 -3.86
N PRO A 38 5.49 -9.79 -4.18
CA PRO A 38 4.63 -10.96 -3.96
C PRO A 38 4.27 -11.15 -2.49
N ARG A 39 5.23 -10.97 -1.56
CA ARG A 39 5.00 -11.12 -0.12
C ARG A 39 3.98 -10.10 0.39
N LEU A 40 4.07 -8.85 -0.05
CA LEU A 40 3.08 -7.81 0.27
C LEU A 40 1.70 -8.12 -0.29
N LEU A 41 1.63 -8.60 -1.54
CA LEU A 41 0.37 -8.96 -2.17
C LEU A 41 -0.26 -10.17 -1.46
N ASP A 42 0.52 -11.12 -0.95
CA ASP A 42 0.00 -12.26 -0.20
C ASP A 42 -0.68 -11.82 1.11
N GLU A 43 -0.04 -10.97 1.91
CA GLU A 43 -0.65 -10.39 3.11
C GLU A 43 -1.93 -9.60 2.77
N ALA A 44 -1.86 -8.73 1.75
CA ALA A 44 -3.00 -7.93 1.34
C ALA A 44 -4.18 -8.82 0.87
N ASN A 45 -3.90 -9.81 0.03
CA ASN A 45 -4.91 -10.76 -0.47
C ASN A 45 -5.53 -11.60 0.66
N ALA A 46 -4.75 -11.98 1.68
CA ALA A 46 -5.27 -12.70 2.86
C ALA A 46 -6.31 -11.86 3.59
N VAL A 47 -6.00 -10.57 3.85
CA VAL A 47 -6.94 -9.63 4.46
C VAL A 47 -8.20 -9.47 3.61
N ALA A 48 -8.06 -9.23 2.30
CA ALA A 48 -9.24 -9.03 1.44
C ALA A 48 -10.14 -10.27 1.35
N THR A 49 -9.55 -11.47 1.22
CA THR A 49 -10.31 -12.72 1.10
C THR A 49 -11.14 -13.01 2.35
N ARG A 50 -10.67 -12.57 3.52
CA ARG A 50 -11.39 -12.73 4.79
C ARG A 50 -12.70 -11.94 4.84
N TYR A 51 -12.75 -10.76 4.23
CA TYR A 51 -13.91 -9.87 4.26
C TYR A 51 -14.80 -9.99 3.01
N ILE A 52 -14.22 -10.36 1.87
CA ILE A 52 -14.96 -10.68 0.65
C ILE A 52 -14.56 -12.07 0.16
N PRO A 53 -15.35 -13.10 0.56
CA PRO A 53 -15.24 -14.40 -0.06
C PRO A 53 -15.40 -14.30 -1.58
N GLY A 54 -14.43 -14.83 -2.34
CA GLY A 54 -14.43 -14.79 -3.80
C GLY A 54 -13.87 -13.52 -4.44
N VAL A 55 -13.30 -12.58 -3.66
CA VAL A 55 -12.56 -11.45 -4.25
C VAL A 55 -11.40 -11.96 -5.09
N LYS A 56 -11.25 -11.40 -6.30
CA LYS A 56 -10.15 -11.75 -7.19
C LYS A 56 -8.83 -11.36 -6.56
N ARG A 57 -7.92 -12.33 -6.42
CA ARG A 57 -6.55 -12.08 -5.95
C ARG A 57 -5.83 -11.09 -6.87
N VAL A 58 -5.13 -10.14 -6.27
CA VAL A 58 -4.28 -9.19 -6.96
C VAL A 58 -2.90 -9.81 -7.10
N THR A 59 -2.48 -10.07 -8.34
CA THR A 59 -1.16 -10.62 -8.69
C THR A 59 -0.25 -9.60 -9.41
N ARG A 60 -0.79 -8.42 -9.78
CA ARG A 60 -0.11 -7.35 -10.54
C ARG A 60 0.55 -7.83 -11.85
N SER A 61 -0.02 -8.83 -12.50
CA SER A 61 0.36 -9.25 -13.85
C SER A 61 -0.02 -8.18 -14.90
N GLY A 62 0.82 -8.01 -15.92
CA GLY A 62 0.56 -7.13 -17.05
C GLY A 62 1.15 -5.72 -16.90
N PRO A 63 0.83 -4.80 -17.83
CA PRO A 63 1.45 -3.48 -17.89
C PRO A 63 1.29 -2.69 -16.58
N ALA A 64 2.37 -2.06 -16.15
CA ALA A 64 2.37 -1.16 -15.01
C ALA A 64 2.06 0.27 -15.44
N PRO A 65 1.23 1.02 -14.70
CA PRO A 65 1.10 2.45 -14.96
C PRO A 65 2.44 3.14 -14.72
N ASP A 66 2.86 3.99 -15.65
CA ASP A 66 4.06 4.82 -15.49
C ASP A 66 3.71 6.20 -14.90
N HIS A 67 2.96 6.18 -13.82
CA HIS A 67 2.64 7.39 -13.08
C HIS A 67 2.77 7.13 -11.58
N LYS A 68 3.04 8.20 -10.84
CA LYS A 68 3.07 8.18 -9.38
C LYS A 68 1.63 8.06 -8.85
N PRO A 69 1.37 7.27 -7.79
CA PRO A 69 0.07 7.23 -7.14
C PRO A 69 -0.21 8.54 -6.37
N SER A 70 -1.48 8.83 -6.10
CA SER A 70 -1.88 10.10 -5.45
C SER A 70 -1.17 10.35 -4.13
N ILE A 71 -1.03 9.34 -3.27
CA ILE A 71 -0.36 9.49 -1.98
C ILE A 71 1.12 9.92 -2.09
N LEU A 72 1.83 9.47 -3.14
CA LEU A 72 3.19 9.93 -3.42
C LEU A 72 3.18 11.36 -3.97
N GLN A 73 2.21 11.70 -4.83
CA GLN A 73 2.06 13.06 -5.33
C GLN A 73 1.74 14.05 -4.19
N ASP A 74 0.86 13.68 -3.26
CA ASP A 74 0.55 14.51 -2.09
C ASP A 74 1.79 14.72 -1.22
N TYR A 75 2.58 13.67 -1.01
CA TYR A 75 3.87 13.78 -0.32
C TYR A 75 4.81 14.73 -1.06
N GLU A 76 5.00 14.59 -2.37
CA GLU A 76 5.93 15.41 -3.16
C GLU A 76 5.50 16.88 -3.21
N LEU A 77 4.21 17.13 -3.35
CA LEU A 77 3.62 18.47 -3.43
C LEU A 77 3.42 19.13 -2.06
N GLY A 78 3.74 18.45 -0.95
CA GLY A 78 3.60 19.00 0.39
C GLY A 78 2.14 19.18 0.83
N ARG A 79 1.23 18.33 0.32
CA ARG A 79 -0.19 18.34 0.68
C ARG A 79 -0.44 17.46 1.91
N ALA A 80 -1.51 17.76 2.63
CA ALA A 80 -2.00 16.90 3.70
C ALA A 80 -2.24 15.48 3.15
N MET A 81 -1.74 14.46 3.85
CA MET A 81 -1.75 13.08 3.36
C MET A 81 -2.89 12.27 3.97
N GLU A 82 -3.55 11.43 3.16
CA GLU A 82 -4.62 10.51 3.58
C GLU A 82 -4.09 9.26 4.33
N ILE A 83 -3.21 9.44 5.32
CA ILE A 83 -2.55 8.33 6.05
C ILE A 83 -3.58 7.46 6.80
N ASP A 84 -4.58 8.04 7.44
CA ASP A 84 -5.58 7.27 8.19
C ASP A 84 -6.34 6.29 7.30
N VAL A 85 -6.74 6.75 6.11
CA VAL A 85 -7.58 5.99 5.19
C VAL A 85 -6.74 4.99 4.38
N LEU A 86 -5.58 5.42 3.89
CA LEU A 86 -4.79 4.62 2.94
C LEU A 86 -3.80 3.69 3.63
N VAL A 87 -3.41 3.98 4.87
CA VAL A 87 -2.37 3.24 5.60
C VAL A 87 -2.92 2.60 6.86
N ARG A 88 -3.57 3.37 7.75
CA ARG A 88 -3.99 2.84 9.06
C ARG A 88 -5.23 1.94 8.99
N ALA A 89 -6.25 2.33 8.22
CA ALA A 89 -7.49 1.55 8.10
C ALA A 89 -7.25 0.11 7.63
N PRO A 90 -6.44 -0.13 6.58
CA PRO A 90 -5.93 -1.45 6.24
C PRO A 90 -5.39 -2.32 7.37
N ALA A 91 -4.45 -1.78 8.16
CA ALA A 91 -3.85 -2.50 9.27
C ALA A 91 -4.88 -2.78 10.37
N ALA A 92 -5.88 -1.91 10.53
CA ALA A 92 -7.00 -2.16 11.42
C ALA A 92 -7.88 -3.34 10.96
N PHE A 93 -8.12 -3.49 9.65
CA PHE A 93 -8.80 -4.66 9.11
C PHE A 93 -8.00 -5.95 9.33
N ALA A 94 -6.68 -5.93 9.12
CA ALA A 94 -5.84 -7.11 9.39
C ALA A 94 -5.92 -7.55 10.86
N ARG A 95 -5.78 -6.60 11.80
CA ARG A 95 -5.89 -6.87 13.25
C ARG A 95 -7.28 -7.36 13.66
N ALA A 96 -8.34 -6.75 13.14
CA ALA A 96 -9.72 -7.18 13.45
C ALA A 96 -10.03 -8.59 12.91
N ALA A 97 -9.27 -9.05 11.91
CA ALA A 97 -9.38 -10.38 11.33
C ALA A 97 -8.44 -11.42 11.95
N ASP A 98 -7.56 -11.03 12.89
CA ASP A 98 -6.48 -11.86 13.44
C ASP A 98 -5.56 -12.45 12.34
N ILE A 99 -5.25 -11.63 11.32
CA ILE A 99 -4.36 -12.00 10.21
C ILE A 99 -3.01 -11.32 10.43
N PRO A 100 -1.91 -12.08 10.57
CA PRO A 100 -0.56 -11.51 10.63
C PRO A 100 -0.21 -10.81 9.31
N THR A 101 0.21 -9.54 9.40
CA THR A 101 0.64 -8.74 8.24
C THR A 101 1.94 -7.98 8.52
N PRO A 102 3.06 -8.67 8.85
CA PRO A 102 4.29 -8.02 9.27
C PRO A 102 4.88 -7.07 8.22
N MET A 103 4.75 -7.37 6.92
CA MET A 103 5.26 -6.50 5.87
C MET A 103 4.40 -5.24 5.73
N LEU A 104 3.07 -5.38 5.77
CA LEU A 104 2.16 -4.23 5.75
C LEU A 104 2.30 -3.36 7.01
N ASP A 105 2.51 -3.99 8.18
CA ASP A 105 2.71 -3.27 9.44
C ASP A 105 4.00 -2.45 9.41
N LEU A 106 5.10 -3.02 8.92
CA LEU A 106 6.36 -2.29 8.72
C LEU A 106 6.20 -1.13 7.74
N MET A 107 5.59 -1.38 6.58
CA MET A 107 5.36 -0.33 5.58
C MET A 107 4.47 0.79 6.13
N ALA A 108 3.44 0.44 6.90
CA ALA A 108 2.57 1.42 7.53
C ALA A 108 3.34 2.30 8.52
N ALA A 109 4.16 1.70 9.39
CA ALA A 109 4.98 2.44 10.34
C ALA A 109 5.94 3.42 9.63
N LEU A 110 6.64 2.95 8.58
CA LEU A 110 7.56 3.79 7.81
C LEU A 110 6.84 4.92 7.07
N ALA A 111 5.68 4.66 6.50
CA ALA A 111 4.90 5.67 5.77
C ALA A 111 4.38 6.76 6.71
N ILE A 112 3.88 6.38 7.89
CA ILE A 112 3.43 7.30 8.93
C ILE A 112 4.60 8.18 9.38
N GLN A 113 5.76 7.58 9.66
CA GLN A 113 6.94 8.33 10.09
C GLN A 113 7.40 9.31 9.00
N LYS A 114 7.49 8.86 7.75
CA LYS A 114 7.86 9.70 6.61
C LYS A 114 6.92 10.90 6.43
N ALA A 115 5.62 10.72 6.62
CA ALA A 115 4.63 11.79 6.54
C ALA A 115 4.78 12.80 7.71
N ARG A 116 5.02 12.31 8.93
CA ARG A 116 5.26 13.13 10.13
C ARG A 116 6.54 13.96 10.03
N ASP A 117 7.64 13.35 9.57
CA ASP A 117 8.93 14.01 9.40
C ASP A 117 8.84 15.20 8.44
N LYS A 118 7.95 15.12 7.43
CA LYS A 118 7.68 16.20 6.48
C LYS A 118 6.58 17.17 6.96
N GLY A 119 5.99 16.95 8.14
CA GLY A 119 4.90 17.77 8.68
C GLY A 119 3.57 17.63 7.95
N LEU A 120 3.39 16.59 7.13
CA LEU A 120 2.22 16.39 6.27
C LEU A 120 1.11 15.54 6.92
N TYR A 121 1.35 15.08 8.14
CA TYR A 121 0.42 14.29 8.93
C TYR A 121 0.68 14.47 10.43
N GLN A 122 -0.38 14.62 11.22
CA GLN A 122 -0.32 14.94 12.67
C GLN A 122 -0.99 13.87 13.54
N GLY A 123 -1.66 12.87 12.96
CA GLY A 123 -2.27 11.74 13.68
C GLY A 123 -1.28 10.64 14.01
#